data_AF-A0A6N3E6P8-F1
#
_entry.id   AF-A0A6N3E6P8-F1
#
_cell.length_a   1.000
_cell.length_b   1.000
_cell.length_c   1.000
_cell.angle_alpha   90.00
_cell.angle_beta   90.00
_cell.angle_gamma   90.00
#
_symmetry.space_group_name_H-M   'P 1'
#
loop_
_entity.id
_entity.type
_entity.pdbx_description
1 polymer ?
#
loop_
_entity_poly.entity_id
_entity_poly.type
_entity_poly.pdbx_seq_one_letter_code
_entity_poly.pdbx_strand_id
1 'polypeptide(L)'
;MTRPDIPQEFKDYARRLLGAERYARFAQALDEPPSVSVRLNPFKAVWSGLLAEDLNGVDGSVPWASGEGCYLSERPPFTFDPLFHAGAYYVQEAASMFLGQILRRYVTRPVVALDLCAAPGGKSTHIRSCLPEGSLLVSNEPVKARAQVLLENLTKWGHPDVVVTNSYPKDFARLPDFFDLLVTDVPCSGEGMFRKEEDAVTGWSMEAVRMCRDRQREILRDVWPSLKPGGLLVYSTCTLNALEDEENVAWIAEELGAEILPFDVEPGWGVVGNLLAVSSVKDTAKAEKLFPVAHFIPGFTRGEGFFLAVLRKNGEEETSDWAMSSDRYENERVKSKKKRALHASVPALPASCRSWLLHADTFDFVSDGPVWTAVRASFSRQVGLLQEAVKVWQAGVPLATVKGKDYIPLHALAMSVDLNRSAFPIVPVSYDMAVAYLRKEVLVLPPDTPKGYVLLTFQEIPIGFVKNIGGRANNLYPQEWKIRTSYLSTYSLKGDLGRKSIE
;
A
#
# COMPACT_ATOMS: atom_id res chain seq x y z
N MET A 1 22.79 -25.36 -8.70
CA MET A 1 24.05 -25.15 -7.95
C MET A 1 23.63 -24.90 -6.50
N THR A 2 24.51 -24.54 -5.56
CA THR A 2 24.04 -24.07 -4.25
C THR A 2 24.85 -22.81 -3.93
N ARG A 3 24.23 -21.64 -4.04
CA ARG A 3 24.77 -20.32 -3.69
C ARG A 3 25.82 -20.38 -2.56
N PRO A 4 27.13 -20.22 -2.85
CA PRO A 4 28.19 -20.34 -1.84
C PRO A 4 28.19 -19.17 -0.85
N ASP A 5 27.65 -18.02 -1.26
CA ASP A 5 27.47 -16.80 -0.49
C ASP A 5 26.44 -16.93 0.63
N ILE A 6 25.51 -17.90 0.55
CA ILE A 6 24.55 -18.16 1.62
C ILE A 6 25.28 -18.78 2.83
N PRO A 7 25.13 -18.20 4.05
CA PRO A 7 25.79 -18.68 5.26
C PRO A 7 25.50 -20.16 5.56
N GLN A 8 26.53 -20.91 5.98
CA GLN A 8 26.37 -22.32 6.31
C GLN A 8 25.40 -22.53 7.49
N GLU A 9 25.43 -21.62 8.47
CA GLU A 9 24.50 -21.64 9.60
C GLU A 9 23.03 -21.54 9.14
N PHE A 10 22.73 -20.70 8.14
CA PHE A 10 21.39 -20.63 7.52
C PHE A 10 21.02 -21.96 6.86
N LYS A 11 21.93 -22.53 6.05
CA LYS A 11 21.70 -23.79 5.34
C LYS A 11 21.35 -24.92 6.31
N ASP A 12 22.07 -25.00 7.42
CA ASP A 12 21.85 -26.03 8.45
C ASP A 12 20.54 -25.79 9.22
N TYR A 13 20.23 -24.53 9.54
CA TYR A 13 18.96 -24.16 10.15
C TYR A 13 17.76 -24.46 9.25
N ALA A 14 17.76 -23.95 8.02
CA ALA A 14 16.69 -24.15 7.04
C ALA A 14 16.50 -25.63 6.69
N ARG A 15 17.57 -26.42 6.58
CA ARG A 15 17.47 -27.87 6.34
C ARG A 15 16.82 -28.61 7.50
N ARG A 16 17.08 -28.20 8.75
CA ARG A 16 16.40 -28.78 9.93
C ARG A 16 14.91 -28.41 9.95
N LEU A 17 14.56 -27.16 9.65
CA LEU A 17 13.18 -26.67 9.67
C LEU A 17 12.33 -27.25 8.54
N LEU A 18 12.82 -27.20 7.31
CA LEU A 18 12.08 -27.64 6.12
C LEU A 18 12.12 -29.17 5.93
N GLY A 19 13.13 -29.84 6.50
CA GLY A 19 13.47 -31.21 6.15
C GLY A 19 14.22 -31.30 4.81
N ALA A 20 14.81 -32.48 4.54
CA ALA A 20 15.75 -32.65 3.43
C ALA A 20 15.14 -32.37 2.05
N GLU A 21 13.95 -32.91 1.77
CA GLU A 21 13.30 -32.77 0.45
C GLU A 21 12.85 -31.33 0.17
N ARG A 22 12.17 -30.70 1.13
CA ARG A 22 11.70 -29.32 0.95
C ARG A 22 12.87 -28.33 0.85
N TYR A 23 13.91 -28.55 1.65
CA TYR A 23 15.12 -27.75 1.58
C TYR A 23 15.82 -27.87 0.22
N ALA A 24 15.90 -29.06 -0.37
CA ALA A 24 16.52 -29.25 -1.68
C ALA A 24 15.79 -28.42 -2.76
N ARG A 25 14.45 -28.42 -2.74
CA ARG A 25 13.62 -27.61 -3.66
C ARG A 25 13.80 -26.11 -3.43
N PHE A 26 13.78 -25.66 -2.18
CA PHE A 26 14.03 -24.27 -1.82
C PHE A 26 15.42 -23.80 -2.25
N ALA A 27 16.45 -24.60 -1.97
CA ALA A 27 17.84 -24.28 -2.32
C ALA A 27 18.05 -24.16 -3.84
N GLN A 28 17.36 -24.97 -4.65
CA GLN A 28 17.36 -24.82 -6.11
C GLN A 28 16.72 -23.49 -6.53
N ALA A 29 15.58 -23.12 -5.94
CA ALA A 29 14.88 -21.89 -6.28
C ALA A 29 15.66 -20.61 -5.92
N LEU A 30 16.58 -20.67 -4.96
CA LEU A 30 17.49 -19.57 -4.62
C LEU A 30 18.49 -19.24 -5.75
N ASP A 31 18.75 -20.18 -6.66
CA ASP A 31 19.56 -19.95 -7.87
C ASP A 31 18.73 -19.34 -9.02
N GLU A 32 17.40 -19.33 -8.92
CA GLU A 32 16.51 -18.87 -10.01
C GLU A 32 16.28 -17.36 -9.96
N PRO A 33 16.15 -16.68 -11.13
CA PRO A 33 15.94 -15.24 -11.17
C PRO A 33 14.63 -14.84 -10.46
N PRO A 34 14.62 -13.72 -9.70
CA PRO A 34 13.43 -13.24 -9.01
C PRO A 34 12.25 -13.03 -9.96
N SER A 35 11.04 -13.35 -9.49
CA SER A 35 9.82 -13.05 -10.23
C SER A 35 9.42 -11.58 -10.06
N VAL A 36 8.79 -11.03 -11.10
CA VAL A 36 8.20 -9.69 -11.10
C VAL A 36 6.71 -9.84 -11.20
N SER A 37 5.97 -9.12 -10.36
CA SER A 37 4.52 -9.11 -10.37
C SER A 37 3.99 -7.71 -10.13
N VAL A 38 2.81 -7.45 -10.65
CA VAL A 38 2.08 -6.18 -10.53
C VAL A 38 0.66 -6.46 -10.09
N ARG A 39 0.05 -5.49 -9.41
CA ARG A 39 -1.36 -5.51 -8.97
C ARG A 39 -2.07 -4.27 -9.48
N LEU A 40 -3.19 -4.45 -10.18
CA LEU A 40 -4.02 -3.35 -10.66
C LEU A 40 -4.59 -2.51 -9.53
N ASN A 41 -4.86 -1.25 -9.84
CA ASN A 41 -5.69 -0.37 -9.05
C ASN A 41 -7.15 -0.50 -9.49
N PRO A 42 -8.01 -1.19 -8.72
CA PRO A 42 -9.40 -1.41 -9.12
C PRO A 42 -10.17 -0.09 -9.25
N PHE A 43 -9.79 0.95 -8.50
CA PHE A 43 -10.47 2.24 -8.53
C PHE A 43 -10.20 3.06 -9.80
N LYS A 44 -9.10 2.76 -10.52
CA LYS A 44 -8.71 3.45 -11.75
C LYS A 44 -8.97 2.62 -13.00
N ALA A 45 -8.96 1.29 -12.87
CA ALA A 45 -9.31 0.37 -13.95
C ALA A 45 -10.69 0.71 -14.55
N VAL A 46 -11.65 1.18 -13.74
CA VAL A 46 -12.98 1.60 -14.22
C VAL A 46 -12.97 2.78 -15.19
N TRP A 47 -11.92 3.61 -15.21
CA TRP A 47 -11.83 4.76 -16.11
C TRP A 47 -11.40 4.40 -17.53
N SER A 48 -10.56 3.37 -17.65
CA SER A 48 -9.98 2.94 -18.93
C SER A 48 -10.45 1.56 -19.39
N GLY A 49 -11.11 0.80 -18.51
CA GLY A 49 -11.38 -0.63 -18.73
C GLY A 49 -10.13 -1.51 -18.64
N LEU A 50 -9.03 -1.01 -18.08
CA LEU A 50 -7.73 -1.70 -18.03
C LEU A 50 -7.82 -3.01 -17.25
N LEU A 51 -7.50 -4.12 -17.91
CA LEU A 51 -7.38 -5.45 -17.30
C LEU A 51 -5.92 -5.79 -17.03
N ALA A 52 -5.68 -6.71 -16.08
CA ALA A 52 -4.32 -7.10 -15.69
C ALA A 52 -3.56 -7.72 -16.87
N GLU A 53 -4.30 -8.35 -17.78
CA GLU A 53 -3.82 -8.98 -19.01
C GLU A 53 -3.43 -7.97 -20.10
N ASP A 54 -3.94 -6.73 -20.03
CA ASP A 54 -3.62 -5.66 -20.98
C ASP A 54 -2.24 -5.05 -20.73
N LEU A 55 -1.68 -5.28 -19.54
CA LEU A 55 -0.34 -4.81 -19.21
C LEU A 55 0.71 -5.48 -20.11
N ASN A 56 1.79 -4.74 -20.36
CA ASN A 56 2.86 -5.22 -21.21
C ASN A 56 3.70 -6.31 -20.51
N GLY A 57 4.04 -7.37 -21.24
CA GLY A 57 4.89 -8.45 -20.72
C GLY A 57 4.19 -9.40 -19.73
N VAL A 58 2.87 -9.48 -19.70
CA VAL A 58 2.13 -10.40 -18.81
C VAL A 58 2.49 -11.86 -19.08
N ASP A 59 2.78 -12.59 -18.01
CA ASP A 59 3.15 -14.00 -17.99
C ASP A 59 2.30 -14.78 -16.96
N GLY A 60 0.99 -14.65 -17.11
CA GLY A 60 -0.02 -15.34 -16.29
C GLY A 60 -0.46 -14.59 -15.04
N SER A 61 -1.58 -15.04 -14.46
CA SER A 61 -2.18 -14.47 -13.25
C SER A 61 -1.50 -14.96 -11.97
N VAL A 62 -1.50 -14.11 -10.94
CA VAL A 62 -1.15 -14.54 -9.56
C VAL A 62 -2.34 -15.34 -9.01
N PRO A 63 -2.18 -16.63 -8.64
CA PRO A 63 -3.34 -17.51 -8.32
C PRO A 63 -4.27 -16.98 -7.23
N TRP A 64 -3.70 -16.48 -6.13
CA TRP A 64 -4.44 -15.93 -4.98
C TRP A 64 -4.81 -14.44 -5.13
N ALA A 65 -4.55 -13.84 -6.29
CA ALA A 65 -4.96 -12.48 -6.63
C ALA A 65 -5.52 -12.42 -8.06
N SER A 66 -6.22 -13.48 -8.48
CA SER A 66 -6.76 -13.59 -9.83
C SER A 66 -7.69 -12.42 -10.16
N GLY A 67 -7.54 -11.87 -11.38
CA GLY A 67 -8.26 -10.67 -11.85
C GLY A 67 -7.62 -9.33 -11.45
N GLU A 68 -6.72 -9.31 -10.46
CA GLU A 68 -6.06 -8.08 -9.99
C GLU A 68 -4.53 -8.14 -10.14
N GLY A 69 -3.92 -9.30 -9.91
CA GLY A 69 -2.48 -9.50 -9.92
C GLY A 69 -2.01 -10.38 -11.07
N CYS A 70 -0.92 -9.98 -11.73
CA CYS A 70 -0.27 -10.77 -12.77
C CYS A 70 1.26 -10.79 -12.61
N TYR A 71 1.88 -11.86 -13.10
CA TYR A 71 3.32 -11.93 -13.28
C TYR A 71 3.71 -11.24 -14.58
N LEU A 72 4.93 -10.71 -14.63
CA LEU A 72 5.56 -10.25 -15.86
C LEU A 72 6.68 -11.20 -16.25
N SER A 73 6.90 -11.37 -17.55
CA SER A 73 7.99 -12.18 -18.12
C SER A 73 9.36 -11.62 -17.75
N GLU A 74 9.46 -10.31 -17.58
CA GLU A 74 10.66 -9.59 -17.15
C GLU A 74 10.30 -8.29 -16.42
N ARG A 75 11.30 -7.61 -15.84
CA ARG A 75 11.12 -6.31 -15.19
C ARG A 75 11.25 -5.17 -16.21
N PRO A 76 10.15 -4.55 -16.70
CA PRO A 76 10.29 -3.39 -17.57
C PRO A 76 10.79 -2.16 -16.78
N PRO A 77 11.32 -1.14 -17.47
CA PRO A 77 11.70 0.11 -16.83
C PRO A 77 10.46 0.95 -16.49
N PHE A 78 9.79 0.59 -15.38
CA PHE A 78 8.57 1.25 -14.88
C PHE A 78 8.67 2.78 -14.77
N THR A 79 9.89 3.31 -14.62
CA THR A 79 10.18 4.75 -14.62
C THR A 79 9.60 5.49 -15.83
N PHE A 80 9.48 4.84 -17.00
CA PHE A 80 8.97 5.46 -18.22
C PHE A 80 7.51 5.14 -18.52
N ASP A 81 6.84 4.37 -17.67
CA ASP A 81 5.45 3.98 -17.87
C ASP A 81 4.50 5.05 -17.26
N PRO A 82 3.73 5.80 -18.07
CA PRO A 82 2.81 6.79 -17.53
C PRO A 82 1.70 6.18 -16.65
N LEU A 83 1.31 4.92 -16.89
CA LEU A 83 0.29 4.23 -16.09
C LEU A 83 0.82 3.90 -14.69
N PHE A 84 2.11 3.59 -14.55
CA PHE A 84 2.76 3.43 -13.24
C PHE A 84 2.72 4.72 -12.43
N HIS A 85 3.10 5.86 -13.05
CA HIS A 85 3.07 7.16 -12.39
C HIS A 85 1.65 7.66 -12.09
N ALA A 86 0.68 7.27 -12.90
CA ALA A 86 -0.74 7.53 -12.65
C ALA A 86 -1.36 6.59 -11.60
N GLY A 87 -0.59 5.65 -11.05
CA GLY A 87 -1.06 4.69 -10.04
C GLY A 87 -2.13 3.73 -10.55
N ALA A 88 -2.11 3.39 -11.85
CA ALA A 88 -3.02 2.42 -12.46
C ALA A 88 -2.75 1.00 -11.99
N TYR A 89 -1.52 0.72 -11.55
CA TYR A 89 -1.10 -0.52 -10.93
C TYR A 89 0.05 -0.25 -9.95
N TYR A 90 0.38 -1.24 -9.13
CA TYR A 90 1.50 -1.22 -8.19
C TYR A 90 2.41 -2.42 -8.47
N VAL A 91 3.73 -2.23 -8.45
CA VAL A 91 4.71 -3.32 -8.52
C VAL A 91 4.82 -3.94 -7.14
N GLN A 92 4.13 -5.05 -6.92
CA GLN A 92 4.04 -5.73 -5.62
C GLN A 92 4.47 -7.17 -5.79
N GLU A 93 5.26 -7.69 -4.85
CA GLU A 93 5.60 -9.11 -4.77
C GLU A 93 4.33 -9.98 -4.61
N ALA A 94 4.27 -11.07 -5.38
CA ALA A 94 3.08 -11.88 -5.55
C ALA A 94 2.58 -12.50 -4.24
N ALA A 95 3.45 -13.12 -3.44
CA ALA A 95 3.05 -13.75 -2.18
C ALA A 95 2.35 -12.77 -1.22
N SER A 96 2.85 -11.53 -1.13
CA SER A 96 2.23 -10.50 -0.30
C SER A 96 0.82 -10.07 -0.77
N MET A 97 0.41 -10.45 -2.00
CA MET A 97 -0.96 -10.23 -2.49
C MET A 97 -1.99 -11.16 -1.82
N PHE A 98 -1.55 -12.24 -1.16
CA PHE A 98 -2.45 -13.14 -0.41
C PHE A 98 -3.21 -12.42 0.71
N LEU A 99 -2.69 -11.28 1.19
CA LEU A 99 -3.38 -10.40 2.12
C LEU A 99 -4.83 -10.09 1.67
N GLY A 100 -5.08 -9.93 0.37
CA GLY A 100 -6.43 -9.68 -0.15
C GLY A 100 -7.43 -10.80 0.14
N GLN A 101 -6.98 -12.07 0.20
CA GLN A 101 -7.83 -13.21 0.57
C GLN A 101 -8.28 -13.08 2.03
N ILE A 102 -7.35 -12.75 2.91
CA ILE A 102 -7.61 -12.57 4.34
C ILE A 102 -8.58 -11.43 4.59
N LEU A 103 -8.33 -10.27 3.97
CA LEU A 103 -9.18 -9.10 4.17
C LEU A 103 -10.61 -9.34 3.68
N ARG A 104 -10.80 -9.91 2.48
CA ARG A 104 -12.14 -10.23 1.97
C ARG A 104 -12.87 -11.27 2.80
N ARG A 105 -12.14 -12.22 3.42
CA ARG A 105 -12.71 -13.26 4.27
C ARG A 105 -13.22 -12.75 5.61
N TYR A 106 -12.51 -11.79 6.20
CA TYR A 106 -12.68 -11.40 7.59
C TYR A 106 -13.21 -9.98 7.81
N VAL A 107 -13.05 -9.09 6.84
CA VAL A 107 -13.44 -7.68 6.94
C VAL A 107 -14.65 -7.45 6.04
N THR A 108 -15.82 -7.82 6.55
CA THR A 108 -17.10 -7.75 5.81
C THR A 108 -17.93 -6.51 6.11
N ARG A 109 -17.51 -5.71 7.10
CA ARG A 109 -18.12 -4.45 7.50
C ARG A 109 -17.10 -3.32 7.44
N PRO A 110 -17.53 -2.05 7.38
CA PRO A 110 -16.62 -0.92 7.49
C PRO A 110 -15.73 -1.05 8.74
N VAL A 111 -14.45 -0.70 8.61
CA VAL A 111 -13.46 -0.72 9.71
C VAL A 111 -12.56 0.51 9.73
N VAL A 112 -11.97 0.82 10.89
CA VAL A 112 -10.77 1.65 10.97
C VAL A 112 -9.55 0.73 11.03
N ALA A 113 -8.75 0.73 9.96
CA ALA A 113 -7.58 -0.13 9.80
C ALA A 113 -6.27 0.64 9.99
N LEU A 114 -5.25 -0.02 10.53
CA LEU A 114 -3.87 0.47 10.61
C LEU A 114 -2.93 -0.47 9.85
N ASP A 115 -2.24 0.04 8.84
CA ASP A 115 -1.00 -0.54 8.32
C ASP A 115 0.17 0.11 9.07
N LEU A 116 0.75 -0.63 10.02
CA LEU A 116 1.68 -0.07 11.00
C LEU A 116 3.09 0.20 10.44
N CYS A 117 3.50 -0.61 9.46
CA CYS A 117 4.83 -0.61 8.84
C CYS A 117 4.69 -0.47 7.32
N ALA A 118 4.06 0.63 6.91
CA ALA A 118 3.40 0.73 5.62
C ALA A 118 4.34 0.96 4.42
N ALA A 119 5.53 1.55 4.60
CA ALA A 119 6.35 1.92 3.46
C ALA A 119 7.00 0.70 2.78
N PRO A 120 7.04 0.66 1.43
CA PRO A 120 6.77 1.76 0.51
C PRO A 120 5.29 1.97 0.13
N GLY A 121 4.35 1.13 0.59
CA GLY A 121 2.90 1.32 0.38
C GLY A 121 2.20 0.21 -0.39
N GLY A 122 2.91 -0.86 -0.79
CA GLY A 122 2.32 -1.97 -1.55
C GLY A 122 1.17 -2.68 -0.79
N LYS A 123 1.36 -2.90 0.52
CA LYS A 123 0.32 -3.47 1.39
C LYS A 123 -0.78 -2.45 1.70
N SER A 124 -0.45 -1.21 2.06
CA SER A 124 -1.45 -0.14 2.26
C SER A 124 -2.39 0.04 1.07
N THR A 125 -1.85 0.09 -0.15
CA THR A 125 -2.67 0.19 -1.36
C THR A 125 -3.54 -1.06 -1.56
N HIS A 126 -3.05 -2.25 -1.20
CA HIS A 126 -3.83 -3.49 -1.22
C HIS A 126 -4.98 -3.43 -0.21
N ILE A 127 -4.66 -3.10 1.04
CA ILE A 127 -5.61 -3.00 2.15
C ILE A 127 -6.74 -2.07 1.72
N ARG A 128 -6.40 -0.86 1.25
CA ARG A 128 -7.42 0.09 0.80
C ARG A 128 -8.31 -0.46 -0.31
N SER A 129 -7.74 -1.21 -1.26
CA SER A 129 -8.49 -1.85 -2.34
C SER A 129 -9.40 -2.98 -1.90
N CYS A 130 -9.15 -3.62 -0.76
CA CYS A 130 -9.99 -4.70 -0.23
C CYS A 130 -10.96 -4.25 0.87
N LEU A 131 -10.72 -3.12 1.53
CA LEU A 131 -11.57 -2.64 2.62
C LEU A 131 -12.96 -2.22 2.11
N PRO A 132 -14.05 -2.61 2.79
CA PRO A 132 -15.40 -2.17 2.46
C PRO A 132 -15.53 -0.64 2.40
N GLU A 133 -16.49 -0.15 1.61
CA GLU A 133 -16.88 1.26 1.59
C GLU A 133 -17.19 1.77 3.00
N GLY A 134 -16.82 3.02 3.31
CA GLY A 134 -16.97 3.57 4.67
C GLY A 134 -15.87 3.16 5.65
N SER A 135 -14.88 2.36 5.23
CA SER A 135 -13.67 2.11 6.03
C SER A 135 -12.67 3.25 5.96
N LEU A 136 -11.83 3.41 6.98
CA LEU A 136 -10.69 4.33 6.99
C LEU A 136 -9.38 3.54 7.10
N LEU A 137 -8.39 3.85 6.26
CA LEU A 137 -7.04 3.29 6.40
C LEU A 137 -6.09 4.33 6.98
N VAL A 138 -5.35 3.96 8.02
CA VAL A 138 -4.19 4.69 8.53
C VAL A 138 -2.93 3.93 8.11
N SER A 139 -2.01 4.61 7.44
CA SER A 139 -0.75 4.03 6.95
C SER A 139 0.43 4.73 7.62
N ASN A 140 1.16 3.99 8.44
CA ASN A 140 2.22 4.54 9.28
C ASN A 140 3.62 4.11 8.81
N GLU A 141 4.56 5.04 8.82
CA GLU A 141 5.99 4.73 8.66
C GLU A 141 6.82 5.66 9.57
N PRO A 142 7.57 5.11 10.56
CA PRO A 142 8.36 5.94 11.48
C PRO A 142 9.55 6.63 10.80
N VAL A 143 10.14 6.04 9.76
CA VAL A 143 11.31 6.61 9.07
C VAL A 143 10.87 7.64 8.04
N LYS A 144 11.17 8.92 8.31
CA LYS A 144 10.77 10.06 7.47
C LYS A 144 11.02 9.86 5.97
N ALA A 145 12.21 9.40 5.57
CA ALA A 145 12.53 9.21 4.14
C ALA A 145 11.61 8.16 3.48
N ARG A 146 11.32 7.06 4.18
CA ARG A 146 10.41 6.02 3.70
C ARG A 146 8.95 6.47 3.72
N ALA A 147 8.56 7.28 4.71
CA ALA A 147 7.22 7.85 4.79
C ALA A 147 6.93 8.80 3.61
N GLN A 148 7.94 9.45 3.03
CA GLN A 148 7.77 10.25 1.81
C GLN A 148 7.43 9.38 0.60
N VAL A 149 8.09 8.23 0.47
CA VAL A 149 7.78 7.24 -0.58
C VAL A 149 6.38 6.67 -0.40
N LEU A 150 6.00 6.35 0.85
CA LEU A 150 4.64 5.92 1.18
C LEU A 150 3.59 6.97 0.78
N LEU A 151 3.81 8.24 1.13
CA LEU A 151 2.92 9.33 0.79
C LEU A 151 2.76 9.51 -0.72
N GLU A 152 3.88 9.44 -1.46
CA GLU A 152 3.87 9.50 -2.92
C GLU A 152 3.04 8.36 -3.51
N ASN A 153 3.27 7.12 -3.08
CA ASN A 153 2.56 5.96 -3.61
C ASN A 153 1.06 5.97 -3.28
N LEU A 154 0.68 6.40 -2.07
CA LEU A 154 -0.73 6.55 -1.70
C LEU A 154 -1.40 7.71 -2.44
N THR A 155 -0.67 8.79 -2.71
CA THR A 155 -1.14 9.88 -3.55
C THR A 155 -1.41 9.41 -4.98
N LYS A 156 -0.49 8.63 -5.57
CA LYS A 156 -0.69 8.02 -6.89
C LYS A 156 -1.86 7.04 -6.88
N TRP A 157 -2.06 6.27 -5.80
CA TRP A 157 -3.19 5.35 -5.70
C TRP A 157 -4.54 6.07 -5.68
N GLY A 158 -4.61 7.25 -5.04
CA GLY A 158 -5.67 8.24 -5.26
C GLY A 158 -6.93 8.10 -4.41
N HIS A 159 -6.98 7.17 -3.46
CA HIS A 159 -8.15 7.00 -2.61
C HIS A 159 -8.19 8.05 -1.48
N PRO A 160 -9.31 8.77 -1.25
CA PRO A 160 -9.38 9.82 -0.22
C PRO A 160 -9.36 9.30 1.21
N ASP A 161 -9.87 8.09 1.44
CA ASP A 161 -10.09 7.53 2.78
C ASP A 161 -8.84 6.83 3.32
N VAL A 162 -7.73 7.56 3.26
CA VAL A 162 -6.40 7.18 3.73
C VAL A 162 -5.76 8.33 4.51
N VAL A 163 -5.13 8.00 5.63
CA VAL A 163 -4.34 8.92 6.45
C VAL A 163 -2.91 8.40 6.51
N VAL A 164 -1.94 9.26 6.19
CA VAL A 164 -0.51 8.93 6.30
C VAL A 164 0.05 9.51 7.60
N THR A 165 0.70 8.67 8.40
CA THR A 165 1.32 9.05 9.68
C THR A 165 2.80 8.72 9.72
N ASN A 166 3.53 9.44 10.58
CA ASN A 166 4.97 9.27 10.79
C ASN A 166 5.27 9.21 12.30
N SER A 167 4.92 8.08 12.91
CA SER A 167 5.02 7.86 14.35
C SER A 167 5.58 6.47 14.67
N TYR A 168 6.09 6.30 15.89
CA TYR A 168 6.51 4.99 16.39
C TYR A 168 5.29 4.23 16.94
N PRO A 169 5.33 2.87 16.97
CA PRO A 169 4.22 2.06 17.47
C PRO A 169 3.68 2.51 18.84
N LYS A 170 4.54 2.83 19.80
CA LYS A 170 4.14 3.31 21.14
C LYS A 170 3.27 4.56 21.13
N ASP A 171 3.35 5.40 20.11
CA ASP A 171 2.55 6.62 20.04
C ASP A 171 1.06 6.27 19.84
N PHE A 172 0.77 5.14 19.20
CA PHE A 172 -0.60 4.65 18.97
C PHE A 172 -1.27 4.13 20.24
N ALA A 173 -0.54 3.83 21.32
CA ALA A 173 -1.12 3.48 22.61
C ALA A 173 -1.98 4.62 23.21
N ARG A 174 -1.83 5.85 22.71
CA ARG A 174 -2.66 7.02 23.06
C ARG A 174 -4.04 6.99 22.39
N LEU A 175 -4.29 6.00 21.52
CA LEU A 175 -5.56 5.71 20.86
C LEU A 175 -6.05 4.32 21.29
N PRO A 176 -6.40 4.11 22.57
CA PRO A 176 -6.86 2.81 23.05
C PRO A 176 -8.14 2.40 22.30
N ASP A 177 -8.21 1.12 21.94
CA ASP A 177 -9.39 0.49 21.30
C ASP A 177 -9.93 1.30 20.11
N PHE A 178 -9.03 1.79 19.27
CA PHE A 178 -9.35 2.66 18.13
C PHE A 178 -9.48 1.90 16.81
N PHE A 179 -8.59 0.94 16.57
CA PHE A 179 -8.54 0.19 15.33
C PHE A 179 -9.34 -1.11 15.44
N ASP A 180 -10.13 -1.42 14.41
CA ASP A 180 -10.78 -2.74 14.27
C ASP A 180 -9.83 -3.75 13.60
N LEU A 181 -8.85 -3.26 12.83
CA LEU A 181 -7.88 -4.07 12.10
C LEU A 181 -6.47 -3.48 12.22
N LEU A 182 -5.51 -4.30 12.66
CA LEU A 182 -4.09 -4.06 12.53
C LEU A 182 -3.51 -4.98 11.44
N VAL A 183 -2.78 -4.41 10.49
CA VAL A 183 -1.93 -5.15 9.56
C VAL A 183 -0.47 -4.78 9.85
N THR A 184 0.35 -5.78 10.17
CA THR A 184 1.74 -5.57 10.59
C THR A 184 2.69 -6.38 9.71
N ASP A 185 3.29 -5.70 8.74
CA ASP A 185 4.44 -6.20 7.98
C ASP A 185 5.73 -5.83 8.70
N VAL A 186 6.04 -6.58 9.75
CA VAL A 186 7.07 -6.18 10.71
C VAL A 186 8.48 -6.31 10.11
N PRO A 187 9.42 -5.41 10.46
CA PRO A 187 10.82 -5.59 10.10
C PRO A 187 11.35 -6.95 10.56
N CYS A 188 12.00 -7.68 9.65
CA CYS A 188 12.46 -9.06 9.88
C CYS A 188 13.88 -9.27 9.34
N SER A 189 14.41 -10.48 9.50
CA SER A 189 15.72 -10.88 8.95
C SER A 189 15.80 -10.94 7.43
N GLY A 190 14.66 -10.93 6.72
CA GLY A 190 14.61 -10.77 5.27
C GLY A 190 15.11 -11.96 4.45
N GLU A 191 14.99 -13.19 4.96
CA GLU A 191 15.41 -14.42 4.26
C GLU A 191 14.71 -14.60 2.90
N GLY A 192 13.47 -14.12 2.77
CA GLY A 192 12.74 -14.08 1.51
C GLY A 192 13.35 -13.16 0.45
N MET A 193 14.25 -12.25 0.84
CA MET A 193 14.90 -11.28 -0.06
C MET A 193 16.25 -11.76 -0.60
N PHE A 194 16.76 -12.94 -0.22
CA PHE A 194 18.08 -13.44 -0.63
C PHE A 194 18.30 -13.53 -2.16
N ARG A 195 17.21 -13.68 -2.93
CA ARG A 195 17.27 -13.70 -4.40
C ARG A 195 17.35 -12.30 -5.02
N LYS A 196 16.94 -11.26 -4.29
CA LYS A 196 16.82 -9.87 -4.75
C LYS A 196 17.89 -8.93 -4.18
N GLU A 197 18.32 -9.17 -2.94
CA GLU A 197 19.14 -8.24 -2.17
C GLU A 197 20.35 -8.94 -1.57
N GLU A 198 21.55 -8.60 -2.04
CA GLU A 198 22.82 -9.14 -1.54
C GLU A 198 23.08 -8.72 -0.07
N ASP A 199 22.65 -7.52 0.31
CA ASP A 199 22.72 -7.01 1.68
C ASP A 199 21.92 -7.89 2.66
N ALA A 200 20.81 -8.49 2.22
CA ALA A 200 20.04 -9.42 3.04
C ALA A 200 20.84 -10.70 3.35
N VAL A 201 21.63 -11.20 2.39
CA VAL A 201 22.48 -12.39 2.57
C VAL A 201 23.63 -12.08 3.51
N THR A 202 24.34 -10.96 3.28
CA THR A 202 25.52 -10.59 4.06
C THR A 202 25.19 -10.14 5.48
N GLY A 203 24.01 -9.56 5.71
CA GLY A 203 23.52 -9.16 7.02
C GLY A 203 22.92 -10.29 7.86
N TRP A 204 22.72 -11.49 7.29
CA TRP A 204 22.04 -12.57 7.98
C TRP A 204 22.93 -13.27 9.02
N SER A 205 22.37 -13.51 10.21
CA SER A 205 22.93 -14.38 11.25
C SER A 205 21.83 -14.81 12.23
N MET A 206 22.06 -15.88 12.99
CA MET A 206 21.12 -16.27 14.06
C MET A 206 21.00 -15.22 15.17
N GLU A 207 22.00 -14.36 15.36
CA GLU A 207 21.90 -13.22 16.27
C GLU A 207 20.93 -12.17 15.71
N ALA A 208 21.07 -11.81 14.43
CA ALA A 208 20.15 -10.88 13.76
C ALA A 208 18.70 -11.36 13.79
N VAL A 209 18.46 -12.66 13.55
CA VAL A 209 17.13 -13.30 13.67
C VAL A 209 16.52 -13.08 15.07
N ARG A 210 17.31 -13.30 16.14
CA ARG A 210 16.82 -13.09 17.52
C ARG A 210 16.55 -11.61 17.82
N MET A 211 17.40 -10.71 17.34
CA MET A 211 17.18 -9.27 17.47
C MET A 211 15.91 -8.81 16.74
N CYS A 212 15.65 -9.34 15.56
CA CYS A 212 14.43 -9.08 14.80
C CYS A 212 13.20 -9.58 15.55
N ARG A 213 13.20 -10.84 16.03
CA ARG A 213 12.13 -11.38 16.90
C ARG A 213 11.84 -10.45 18.08
N ASP A 214 12.86 -10.04 18.82
CA ASP A 214 12.67 -9.20 20.02
C ASP A 214 12.07 -7.84 19.68
N ARG A 215 12.52 -7.23 18.58
CA ARG A 215 11.94 -5.99 18.03
C ARG A 215 10.49 -6.17 17.58
N GLN A 216 10.16 -7.28 16.92
CA GLN A 216 8.78 -7.57 16.49
C GLN A 216 7.85 -7.65 17.69
N ARG A 217 8.28 -8.31 18.77
CA ARG A 217 7.52 -8.38 20.03
C ARG A 217 7.36 -7.02 20.70
N GLU A 218 8.39 -6.17 20.69
CA GLU A 218 8.30 -4.78 21.17
C GLU A 218 7.26 -3.97 20.38
N ILE A 219 7.37 -3.99 19.04
CA ILE A 219 6.42 -3.30 18.14
C ILE A 219 4.98 -3.73 18.43
N LEU A 220 4.75 -5.04 18.57
CA LEU A 220 3.42 -5.59 18.81
C LEU A 220 2.90 -5.23 20.20
N ARG A 221 3.72 -5.32 21.27
CA ARG A 221 3.33 -4.86 22.62
C ARG A 221 2.90 -3.40 22.63
N ASP A 222 3.66 -2.55 21.94
CA ASP A 222 3.44 -1.11 21.92
C ASP A 222 2.12 -0.72 21.24
N VAL A 223 1.77 -1.39 20.14
CA VAL A 223 0.56 -1.08 19.37
C VAL A 223 -0.69 -1.83 19.84
N TRP A 224 -0.53 -2.95 20.56
CA TRP A 224 -1.63 -3.81 21.01
C TRP A 224 -2.77 -3.10 21.75
N PRO A 225 -2.51 -2.09 22.62
CA PRO A 225 -3.58 -1.34 23.28
C PRO A 225 -4.50 -0.59 22.31
N SER A 226 -4.03 -0.28 21.09
CA SER A 226 -4.82 0.45 20.10
C SER A 226 -5.80 -0.40 19.30
N LEU A 227 -5.64 -1.73 19.33
CA LEU A 227 -6.57 -2.69 18.71
C LEU A 227 -7.76 -2.92 19.65
N LYS A 228 -8.99 -2.82 19.14
CA LYS A 228 -10.19 -3.11 19.92
C LYS A 228 -10.26 -4.57 20.38
N PRO A 229 -10.91 -4.87 21.53
CA PRO A 229 -11.37 -6.23 21.83
C PRO A 229 -12.17 -6.81 20.65
N GLY A 230 -11.91 -8.07 20.29
CA GLY A 230 -12.47 -8.70 19.09
C GLY A 230 -11.88 -8.22 17.76
N GLY A 231 -11.00 -7.22 17.77
CA GLY A 231 -10.32 -6.71 16.58
C GLY A 231 -9.30 -7.69 16.00
N LEU A 232 -8.99 -7.52 14.73
CA LEU A 232 -8.12 -8.43 13.96
C LEU A 232 -6.68 -7.92 13.89
N LEU A 233 -5.73 -8.84 14.01
CA LEU A 233 -4.33 -8.65 13.67
C LEU A 233 -3.97 -9.57 12.49
N VAL A 234 -3.49 -8.99 11.40
CA VAL A 234 -2.78 -9.71 10.36
C VAL A 234 -1.29 -9.51 10.56
N TYR A 235 -0.60 -10.57 10.95
CA TYR A 235 0.84 -10.60 11.17
C TYR A 235 1.54 -11.16 9.94
N SER A 236 2.54 -10.46 9.41
CA SER A 236 3.32 -10.95 8.27
C SER A 236 4.79 -10.56 8.33
N THR A 237 5.64 -11.37 7.69
CA THR A 237 7.07 -11.15 7.54
C THR A 237 7.50 -11.52 6.10
N CYS A 238 8.70 -11.08 5.69
CA CYS A 238 9.39 -11.61 4.50
C CYS A 238 10.57 -12.52 4.88
N THR A 239 10.42 -13.29 5.96
CA THR A 239 11.38 -14.31 6.38
C THR A 239 10.72 -15.70 6.40
N LEU A 240 11.49 -16.75 6.70
CA LEU A 240 11.01 -18.14 6.68
C LEU A 240 11.33 -18.90 7.99
N ASN A 241 11.88 -18.21 9.00
CA ASN A 241 12.33 -18.86 10.21
C ASN A 241 11.25 -18.86 11.31
N ALA A 242 11.16 -19.99 12.01
CA ALA A 242 10.21 -20.17 13.09
C ALA A 242 10.29 -19.15 14.24
N LEU A 243 11.46 -18.55 14.54
CA LEU A 243 11.59 -17.61 15.65
C LEU A 243 10.79 -16.32 15.41
N GLU A 244 10.82 -15.83 14.17
CA GLU A 244 10.11 -14.63 13.74
C GLU A 244 8.69 -14.96 13.28
N ASP A 245 8.42 -16.19 12.85
CA ASP A 245 7.13 -16.60 12.29
C ASP A 245 6.29 -17.37 13.33
N GLU A 246 6.32 -18.70 13.34
CA GLU A 246 5.41 -19.52 14.18
C GLU A 246 5.58 -19.30 15.69
N GLU A 247 6.82 -19.26 16.20
CA GLU A 247 7.07 -19.00 17.62
C GLU A 247 6.61 -17.60 18.02
N ASN A 248 6.65 -16.64 17.10
CA ASN A 248 6.17 -15.29 17.37
C ASN A 248 4.65 -15.22 17.36
N VAL A 249 3.97 -15.94 16.45
CA VAL A 249 2.51 -16.09 16.46
C VAL A 249 2.02 -16.75 17.75
N ALA A 250 2.69 -17.81 18.20
CA ALA A 250 2.39 -18.46 19.48
C ALA A 250 2.56 -17.48 20.66
N TRP A 251 3.66 -16.71 20.65
CA TRP A 251 3.90 -15.67 21.65
C TRP A 251 2.81 -14.59 21.65
N ILE A 252 2.35 -14.11 20.49
CA ILE A 252 1.24 -13.13 20.42
C ILE A 252 -0.02 -13.72 21.08
N ALA A 253 -0.38 -14.94 20.72
CA ALA A 253 -1.59 -15.59 21.24
C ALA A 253 -1.54 -15.75 22.77
N GLU A 254 -0.41 -16.19 23.32
CA GLU A 254 -0.24 -16.45 24.75
C GLU A 254 -0.04 -15.17 25.58
N GLU A 255 0.83 -14.28 25.14
CA GLU A 255 1.30 -13.15 25.96
C GLU A 255 0.49 -11.87 25.76
N LEU A 256 -0.07 -11.65 24.56
CA LEU A 256 -0.95 -10.51 24.29
C LEU A 256 -2.44 -10.88 24.42
N GLY A 257 -2.77 -12.17 24.43
CA GLY A 257 -4.13 -12.66 24.57
C GLY A 257 -4.91 -12.57 23.27
N ALA A 258 -4.69 -13.55 22.38
CA ALA A 258 -5.37 -13.61 21.09
C ALA A 258 -5.73 -15.04 20.68
N GLU A 259 -6.78 -15.17 19.88
CA GLU A 259 -7.17 -16.40 19.21
C GLU A 259 -6.57 -16.42 17.79
N ILE A 260 -5.90 -17.52 17.41
CA ILE A 260 -5.39 -17.71 16.05
C ILE A 260 -6.54 -18.17 15.16
N LEU A 261 -6.81 -17.46 14.06
CA LEU A 261 -7.97 -17.69 13.21
C LEU A 261 -7.65 -18.55 11.97
N PRO A 262 -8.53 -19.50 11.60
CA PRO A 262 -8.32 -20.38 10.44
C PRO A 262 -8.68 -19.75 9.11
N PHE A 263 -7.86 -19.98 8.10
CA PHE A 263 -8.21 -19.60 6.73
C PHE A 263 -7.88 -20.74 5.79
N ASP A 264 -8.66 -20.82 4.72
CA ASP A 264 -8.47 -21.84 3.70
C ASP A 264 -7.45 -21.35 2.67
N VAL A 265 -6.68 -22.31 2.15
CA VAL A 265 -5.77 -22.12 1.02
C VAL A 265 -6.25 -23.09 -0.06
N GLU A 266 -6.48 -22.58 -1.26
CA GLU A 266 -6.90 -23.42 -2.37
C GLU A 266 -5.84 -24.50 -2.68
N PRO A 267 -6.26 -25.77 -2.84
CA PRO A 267 -5.37 -26.83 -3.25
C PRO A 267 -4.63 -26.49 -4.55
N GLY A 268 -3.32 -26.72 -4.57
CA GLY A 268 -2.49 -26.49 -5.75
C GLY A 268 -1.82 -25.12 -5.83
N TRP A 269 -2.12 -24.17 -4.93
CA TRP A 269 -1.39 -22.89 -4.87
C TRP A 269 0.06 -23.03 -4.39
N GLY A 270 0.43 -24.15 -3.79
CA GLY A 270 1.79 -24.39 -3.29
C GLY A 270 2.13 -23.63 -2.00
N VAL A 271 1.16 -22.97 -1.36
CA VAL A 271 1.33 -22.35 -0.04
C VAL A 271 1.50 -23.45 0.99
N VAL A 272 2.54 -23.32 1.81
CA VAL A 272 2.90 -24.28 2.84
C VAL A 272 2.31 -23.82 4.18
N GLY A 273 1.81 -24.77 4.98
CA GLY A 273 1.31 -24.47 6.32
C GLY A 273 2.44 -24.33 7.35
N ASN A 274 2.09 -24.53 8.62
CA ASN A 274 3.01 -24.48 9.76
C ASN A 274 4.22 -25.42 9.57
N LEU A 275 5.43 -24.90 9.80
CA LEU A 275 6.70 -25.63 9.63
C LEU A 275 7.21 -26.30 10.91
N LEU A 276 6.62 -26.03 12.07
CA LEU A 276 7.03 -26.65 13.33
C LEU A 276 6.65 -28.15 13.35
N ALA A 277 7.58 -28.99 13.80
CA ALA A 277 7.31 -30.40 13.99
C ALA A 277 6.43 -30.63 15.23
N VAL A 278 5.44 -31.54 15.09
CA VAL A 278 4.56 -31.98 16.20
C VAL A 278 5.37 -32.54 17.37
N SER A 279 6.56 -33.09 17.13
CA SER A 279 7.42 -33.78 18.11
C SER A 279 8.39 -32.88 18.90
N SER A 280 8.55 -31.59 18.55
CA SER A 280 9.50 -30.68 19.21
C SER A 280 8.94 -29.95 20.44
N VAL A 281 7.67 -30.18 20.81
CA VAL A 281 7.02 -29.53 21.95
C VAL A 281 6.97 -30.51 23.13
N LYS A 282 7.74 -30.23 24.19
CA LYS A 282 7.82 -31.06 25.42
C LYS A 282 6.55 -31.04 26.30
N ASP A 283 5.45 -30.46 25.83
CA ASP A 283 4.21 -30.32 26.59
C ASP A 283 3.01 -30.81 25.76
N THR A 284 2.74 -32.11 25.88
CA THR A 284 1.84 -32.93 25.04
C THR A 284 0.34 -32.70 25.29
N ALA A 285 -0.05 -31.51 25.73
CA ALA A 285 -1.42 -31.00 25.61
C ALA A 285 -1.55 -29.77 24.69
N LYS A 286 -0.42 -29.13 24.35
CA LYS A 286 -0.37 -27.93 23.47
C LYS A 286 0.36 -28.17 22.14
N ALA A 287 0.98 -29.35 21.99
CA ALA A 287 1.78 -29.78 20.83
C ALA A 287 0.99 -30.17 19.57
N GLU A 288 -0.34 -30.30 19.65
CA GLU A 288 -1.19 -30.74 18.51
C GLU A 288 -1.87 -29.61 17.73
N LYS A 289 -1.70 -28.35 18.09
CA LYS A 289 -2.26 -27.26 17.26
C LYS A 289 -1.25 -26.85 16.19
N LEU A 290 -1.21 -27.61 15.09
CA LEU A 290 -0.89 -27.06 13.76
C LEU A 290 -1.84 -25.89 13.53
N PHE A 291 -1.48 -24.71 14.01
CA PHE A 291 -2.33 -23.54 13.86
C PHE A 291 -2.15 -22.98 12.44
N PRO A 292 -3.23 -22.44 11.88
CA PRO A 292 -3.30 -22.00 10.49
C PRO A 292 -2.35 -20.82 10.25
N VAL A 293 -1.40 -21.03 9.34
CA VAL A 293 -0.46 -20.02 8.83
C VAL A 293 -0.20 -20.29 7.36
N ALA A 294 0.29 -19.28 6.65
CA ALA A 294 0.65 -19.37 5.24
C ALA A 294 2.13 -19.01 5.05
N HIS A 295 2.90 -19.97 4.53
CA HIS A 295 4.26 -19.79 4.04
C HIS A 295 4.28 -19.84 2.52
N PHE A 296 4.82 -18.78 1.92
CA PHE A 296 5.19 -18.73 0.52
C PHE A 296 6.68 -18.93 0.45
N ILE A 297 7.09 -20.07 -0.11
CA ILE A 297 8.48 -20.50 -0.12
C ILE A 297 8.93 -20.59 -1.58
N PRO A 298 10.04 -19.95 -1.97
CA PRO A 298 10.61 -20.11 -3.31
C PRO A 298 10.74 -21.58 -3.70
N GLY A 299 10.33 -21.90 -4.93
CA GLY A 299 10.28 -23.25 -5.45
C GLY A 299 8.94 -23.95 -5.23
N PHE A 300 8.19 -23.60 -4.17
CA PHE A 300 6.82 -24.08 -3.96
C PHE A 300 5.80 -23.13 -4.59
N THR A 301 6.03 -21.83 -4.41
CA THR A 301 5.26 -20.75 -5.02
C THR A 301 6.16 -19.93 -5.96
N ARG A 302 5.59 -19.41 -7.05
CA ARG A 302 6.29 -18.44 -7.91
C ARG A 302 6.32 -17.09 -7.20
N GLY A 303 7.46 -16.72 -6.62
CA GLY A 303 7.58 -15.51 -5.83
C GLY A 303 8.77 -15.56 -4.90
N GLU A 304 8.78 -14.66 -3.93
CA GLU A 304 9.78 -14.61 -2.87
C GLU A 304 9.27 -15.24 -1.56
N GLY A 305 10.07 -15.19 -0.51
CA GLY A 305 9.68 -15.66 0.82
C GLY A 305 8.69 -14.71 1.50
N PHE A 306 7.58 -15.25 2.02
CA PHE A 306 6.59 -14.49 2.78
C PHE A 306 5.83 -15.38 3.77
N PHE A 307 5.54 -14.85 4.95
CA PHE A 307 4.75 -15.52 5.98
C PHE A 307 3.52 -14.68 6.35
N LEU A 308 2.40 -15.32 6.65
CA LEU A 308 1.19 -14.67 7.15
C LEU A 308 0.45 -15.52 8.18
N ALA A 309 -0.01 -14.87 9.25
CA ALA A 309 -0.96 -15.39 10.22
C ALA A 309 -2.05 -14.36 10.54
N VAL A 310 -3.19 -14.85 11.01
CA VAL A 310 -4.34 -14.02 11.41
C VAL A 310 -4.72 -14.34 12.83
N LEU A 311 -4.84 -13.31 13.66
CA LEU A 311 -5.23 -13.43 15.06
C LEU A 311 -6.36 -12.47 15.39
N ARG A 312 -7.16 -12.80 16.41
CA ARG A 312 -8.19 -11.95 16.98
C ARG A 312 -7.85 -11.63 18.42
N LYS A 313 -7.82 -10.35 18.78
CA LYS A 313 -7.63 -9.94 20.17
C LYS A 313 -8.79 -10.46 21.03
N ASN A 314 -8.45 -11.09 22.16
CA ASN A 314 -9.46 -11.61 23.09
C ASN A 314 -10.34 -10.47 23.63
N GLY A 315 -11.57 -10.83 23.99
CA GLY A 315 -12.60 -9.92 24.48
C GLY A 315 -13.80 -9.87 23.55
N GLU A 316 -14.95 -9.47 24.09
CA GLU A 316 -16.17 -9.35 23.30
C GLU A 316 -16.04 -8.18 22.33
N GLU A 317 -16.35 -8.45 21.06
CA GLU A 317 -16.49 -7.41 20.05
C GLU A 317 -17.67 -6.54 20.49
N GLU A 318 -17.39 -5.41 21.15
CA GLU A 318 -18.41 -4.40 21.34
C GLU A 318 -18.88 -4.00 19.94
N THR A 319 -20.15 -4.29 19.66
CA THR A 319 -20.85 -3.79 18.46
C THR A 319 -20.86 -2.29 18.57
N SER A 320 -19.76 -1.71 18.14
CA SER A 320 -19.53 -0.30 18.30
C SER A 320 -20.43 0.38 17.27
N ASP A 321 -21.48 1.06 17.76
CA ASP A 321 -22.54 1.77 17.01
C ASP A 321 -22.05 2.77 15.94
N TRP A 322 -20.73 2.90 15.75
CA TRP A 322 -20.11 3.86 14.83
C TRP A 322 -20.42 3.58 13.36
N ALA A 323 -20.66 2.31 12.99
CA ALA A 323 -20.98 1.93 11.61
C ALA A 323 -22.46 2.14 11.26
N MET A 324 -23.34 2.38 12.24
CA MET A 324 -24.81 2.42 12.06
C MET A 324 -25.46 3.78 12.35
N SER A 325 -24.68 4.84 12.51
CA SER A 325 -25.25 6.16 12.83
C SER A 325 -24.87 7.23 11.79
N SER A 326 -25.39 7.10 10.57
CA SER A 326 -25.62 8.25 9.70
C SER A 326 -26.63 9.24 10.30
N ASP A 327 -27.47 8.81 11.24
CA ASP A 327 -28.56 9.63 11.76
C ASP A 327 -28.17 10.53 12.95
N ARG A 328 -27.08 10.23 13.69
CA ARG A 328 -26.49 11.22 14.64
C ARG A 328 -25.53 12.20 13.97
N TYR A 329 -25.26 12.06 12.66
CA TYR A 329 -24.36 12.96 11.92
C TYR A 329 -24.87 14.41 11.86
N GLU A 330 -26.19 14.63 12.01
CA GLU A 330 -26.75 15.98 12.10
C GLU A 330 -26.61 16.63 13.49
N ASN A 331 -26.62 15.85 14.57
CA ASN A 331 -26.70 16.38 15.94
C ASN A 331 -25.37 16.42 16.71
N GLU A 332 -24.34 15.73 16.24
CA GLU A 332 -22.98 15.82 16.78
C GLU A 332 -21.98 16.22 15.69
N ARG A 333 -22.22 17.37 15.05
CA ARG A 333 -21.08 18.25 14.80
C ARG A 333 -20.45 18.48 16.16
N VAL A 334 -19.36 17.76 16.46
CA VAL A 334 -18.47 18.13 17.56
C VAL A 334 -18.34 19.63 17.43
N LYS A 335 -18.90 20.37 18.40
CA LYS A 335 -18.67 21.79 18.52
C LYS A 335 -17.17 21.87 18.70
N SER A 336 -16.47 22.03 17.58
CA SER A 336 -15.04 22.18 17.52
C SER A 336 -14.74 23.48 18.25
N LYS A 337 -14.65 23.37 19.58
CA LYS A 337 -14.24 24.42 20.50
C LYS A 337 -12.74 24.67 20.40
N LYS A 338 -12.09 24.08 19.40
CA LYS A 338 -10.92 24.64 18.74
C LYS A 338 -11.21 24.70 17.24
N LYS A 339 -11.80 25.82 16.79
CA LYS A 339 -11.45 26.40 15.48
C LYS A 339 -9.93 26.38 15.40
N ARG A 340 -9.36 25.28 14.90
CA ARG A 340 -7.94 25.22 14.60
C ARG A 340 -7.76 26.27 13.53
N ALA A 341 -6.89 27.23 13.84
CA ALA A 341 -6.86 28.52 13.21
C ALA A 341 -7.00 28.40 11.69
N LEU A 342 -8.04 29.03 11.12
CA LEU A 342 -7.79 29.72 9.87
C LEU A 342 -6.53 30.54 10.18
N HIS A 343 -5.37 30.17 9.63
CA HIS A 343 -4.33 31.18 9.51
C HIS A 343 -5.03 32.35 8.85
N ALA A 344 -5.13 33.48 9.55
CA ALA A 344 -5.98 34.61 9.18
C ALA A 344 -5.65 35.21 7.78
N SER A 345 -4.68 34.63 7.08
CA SER A 345 -4.16 35.00 5.77
C SER A 345 -4.61 34.13 4.60
N VAL A 346 -5.26 32.96 4.79
CA VAL A 346 -5.62 32.07 3.67
C VAL A 346 -7.03 32.41 3.16
N PRO A 347 -7.20 32.85 1.90
CA PRO A 347 -8.52 33.14 1.34
C PRO A 347 -9.40 31.89 1.31
N ALA A 348 -10.71 32.09 1.51
CA ALA A 348 -11.69 31.00 1.54
C ALA A 348 -11.80 30.28 0.20
N LEU A 349 -11.85 28.93 0.24
CA LEU A 349 -11.95 28.09 -0.95
C LEU A 349 -13.24 28.39 -1.76
N PRO A 350 -13.13 28.87 -3.02
CA PRO A 350 -14.28 29.17 -3.87
C PRO A 350 -15.12 27.93 -4.19
N ALA A 351 -16.42 28.12 -4.44
CA ALA A 351 -17.32 27.04 -4.85
C ALA A 351 -16.83 26.32 -6.12
N SER A 352 -16.23 27.05 -7.06
CA SER A 352 -15.63 26.49 -8.28
C SER A 352 -14.47 25.54 -8.04
N CYS A 353 -13.73 25.70 -6.94
CA CYS A 353 -12.67 24.76 -6.56
C CYS A 353 -13.24 23.52 -5.87
N ARG A 354 -14.33 23.67 -5.09
CA ARG A 354 -15.02 22.53 -4.48
C ARG A 354 -15.60 21.59 -5.53
N SER A 355 -16.13 22.13 -6.64
CA SER A 355 -16.66 21.34 -7.76
C SER A 355 -15.60 20.56 -8.55
N TRP A 356 -14.31 20.68 -8.22
CA TRP A 356 -13.25 19.83 -8.78
C TRP A 356 -13.30 18.40 -8.24
N LEU A 357 -14.03 18.15 -7.15
CA LEU A 357 -14.32 16.81 -6.65
C LEU A 357 -15.77 16.43 -6.95
N LEU A 358 -15.98 15.15 -7.25
CA LEU A 358 -17.27 14.50 -7.21
C LEU A 358 -17.75 14.46 -5.75
N HIS A 359 -19.07 14.54 -5.54
CA HIS A 359 -19.68 14.46 -4.21
C HIS A 359 -19.04 15.41 -3.19
N ALA A 360 -18.75 16.65 -3.61
CA ALA A 360 -18.02 17.64 -2.80
C ALA A 360 -18.69 17.94 -1.43
N ASP A 361 -19.99 17.67 -1.31
CA ASP A 361 -20.78 17.75 -0.08
C ASP A 361 -20.40 16.70 0.98
N THR A 362 -19.75 15.61 0.57
CA THR A 362 -19.24 14.55 1.46
C THR A 362 -17.87 14.88 2.08
N PHE A 363 -17.29 16.03 1.73
CA PHE A 363 -15.96 16.45 2.19
C PHE A 363 -16.01 17.72 3.06
N ASP A 364 -15.25 17.69 4.14
CA ASP A 364 -14.81 18.88 4.85
C ASP A 364 -13.54 19.44 4.15
N PHE A 365 -13.55 20.74 3.86
CA PHE A 365 -12.40 21.43 3.27
C PHE A 365 -11.62 22.14 4.37
N VAL A 366 -10.39 21.68 4.61
CA VAL A 366 -9.50 22.22 5.64
C VAL A 366 -8.26 22.81 5.00
N SER A 367 -7.71 23.85 5.60
CA SER A 367 -6.49 24.52 5.13
C SER A 367 -5.33 24.33 6.10
N ASP A 368 -4.15 23.99 5.59
CA ASP A 368 -2.89 24.07 6.32
C ASP A 368 -1.89 24.91 5.50
N GLY A 369 -1.51 26.07 6.02
CA GLY A 369 -0.77 27.07 5.26
C GLY A 369 -1.47 27.43 3.93
N PRO A 370 -0.77 27.43 2.77
CA PRO A 370 -1.37 27.79 1.49
C PRO A 370 -2.19 26.65 0.86
N VAL A 371 -2.25 25.46 1.46
CA VAL A 371 -2.86 24.28 0.84
C VAL A 371 -4.26 24.04 1.41
N TRP A 372 -5.23 23.87 0.50
CA TRP A 372 -6.55 23.34 0.81
C TRP A 372 -6.59 21.83 0.57
N THR A 373 -7.15 21.09 1.52
CA THR A 373 -7.27 19.64 1.52
C THR A 373 -8.73 19.25 1.76
N ALA A 374 -9.24 18.30 0.99
CA ALA A 374 -10.55 17.72 1.19
C ALA A 374 -10.43 16.43 2.03
N VAL A 375 -11.09 16.41 3.19
CA VAL A 375 -11.12 15.27 4.12
C VAL A 375 -12.54 14.75 4.18
N ARG A 376 -12.75 13.43 4.07
CA ARG A 376 -14.11 12.90 4.07
C ARG A 376 -14.79 13.17 5.41
N ALA A 377 -15.95 13.83 5.37
CA ALA A 377 -16.63 14.33 6.57
C ALA A 377 -17.02 13.19 7.52
N SER A 378 -17.25 11.98 6.99
CA SER A 378 -17.52 10.74 7.74
C SER A 378 -16.39 10.34 8.72
N PHE A 379 -15.18 10.88 8.53
CA PHE A 379 -13.98 10.53 9.32
C PHE A 379 -13.43 11.69 10.15
N SER A 380 -14.11 12.83 10.23
CA SER A 380 -13.60 14.03 10.90
C SER A 380 -13.27 13.78 12.39
N ARG A 381 -14.02 12.91 13.07
CA ARG A 381 -13.72 12.50 14.46
C ARG A 381 -12.43 11.67 14.54
N GLN A 382 -12.30 10.65 13.70
CA GLN A 382 -11.15 9.74 13.65
C GLN A 382 -9.87 10.53 13.31
N VAL A 383 -9.94 11.40 12.30
CA VAL A 383 -8.83 12.28 11.91
C VAL A 383 -8.46 13.24 13.05
N GLY A 384 -9.43 13.80 13.76
CA GLY A 384 -9.19 14.64 14.93
C GLY A 384 -8.42 13.90 16.04
N LEU A 385 -8.86 12.69 16.39
CA LEU A 385 -8.18 11.85 17.39
C LEU A 385 -6.76 11.47 16.96
N LEU A 386 -6.57 11.09 15.69
CA LEU A 386 -5.25 10.80 15.13
C LEU A 386 -4.30 12.01 15.24
N GLN A 387 -4.79 13.22 14.93
CA GLN A 387 -3.97 14.44 15.02
C GLN A 387 -3.55 14.80 16.45
N GLU A 388 -4.31 14.39 17.46
CA GLU A 388 -3.97 14.61 18.88
C GLU A 388 -2.96 13.57 19.39
N ALA A 389 -2.99 12.35 18.86
CA ALA A 389 -2.19 11.23 19.32
C ALA A 389 -0.86 11.05 18.57
N VAL A 390 -0.89 11.14 17.23
CA VAL A 390 0.22 10.78 16.34
C VAL A 390 0.53 11.89 15.33
N LYS A 391 1.70 11.81 14.70
CA LYS A 391 2.12 12.78 13.69
C LYS A 391 1.47 12.46 12.34
N VAL A 392 0.32 13.07 12.07
CA VAL A 392 -0.35 13.02 10.77
C VAL A 392 0.40 13.88 9.75
N TRP A 393 0.75 13.30 8.61
CA TRP A 393 1.34 14.02 7.47
C TRP A 393 0.30 14.45 6.45
N GLN A 394 -0.65 13.58 6.15
CA GLN A 394 -1.74 13.88 5.23
C GLN A 394 -2.97 13.09 5.64
N ALA A 395 -4.14 13.73 5.59
CA ALA A 395 -5.44 13.09 5.65
C ALA A 395 -6.24 13.63 4.47
N GLY A 396 -6.85 12.76 3.67
CA GLY A 396 -7.62 13.16 2.51
C GLY A 396 -6.77 13.63 1.31
N VAL A 397 -7.38 14.46 0.46
CA VAL A 397 -6.87 14.84 -0.87
C VAL A 397 -6.43 16.30 -0.88
N PRO A 398 -5.11 16.60 -0.97
CA PRO A 398 -4.64 17.95 -1.24
C PRO A 398 -5.21 18.45 -2.59
N LEU A 399 -6.07 19.46 -2.52
CA LEU A 399 -6.88 19.94 -3.63
C LEU A 399 -6.15 21.03 -4.42
N ALA A 400 -5.76 22.09 -3.72
CA ALA A 400 -5.26 23.30 -4.33
C ALA A 400 -4.23 23.99 -3.43
N THR A 401 -3.25 24.66 -4.04
CA THR A 401 -2.39 25.61 -3.35
C THR A 401 -2.73 27.04 -3.76
N VAL A 402 -2.79 27.95 -2.79
CA VAL A 402 -3.12 29.36 -3.00
C VAL A 402 -1.85 30.15 -3.29
N LYS A 403 -1.83 30.86 -4.43
CA LYS A 403 -0.76 31.79 -4.79
C LYS A 403 -1.34 33.13 -5.24
N GLY A 404 -1.32 34.11 -4.33
CA GLY A 404 -1.98 35.39 -4.57
C GLY A 404 -3.49 35.22 -4.63
N LYS A 405 -4.08 35.45 -5.81
CA LYS A 405 -5.52 35.23 -6.07
C LYS A 405 -5.81 33.90 -6.77
N ASP A 406 -4.77 33.19 -7.20
CA ASP A 406 -4.92 31.94 -7.96
C ASP A 406 -5.01 30.74 -6.99
N TYR A 407 -5.92 29.83 -7.33
CA TYR A 407 -5.97 28.48 -6.78
C TYR A 407 -5.38 27.53 -7.82
N ILE A 408 -4.21 26.97 -7.52
CA ILE A 408 -3.50 26.06 -8.43
C ILE A 408 -3.87 24.63 -8.03
N PRO A 409 -4.51 23.83 -8.92
CA PRO A 409 -4.84 22.45 -8.60
C PRO A 409 -3.56 21.64 -8.35
N LEU A 410 -3.56 20.84 -7.29
CA LEU A 410 -2.44 19.99 -6.93
C LEU A 410 -2.49 18.66 -7.67
N HIS A 411 -1.33 18.01 -7.81
CA HIS A 411 -1.24 16.72 -8.49
C HIS A 411 -2.06 15.61 -7.79
N ALA A 412 -2.19 15.67 -6.46
CA ALA A 412 -3.04 14.73 -5.71
C ALA A 412 -4.52 14.76 -6.14
N LEU A 413 -5.04 15.93 -6.53
CA LEU A 413 -6.38 16.04 -7.12
C LEU A 413 -6.48 15.29 -8.45
N ALA A 414 -5.47 15.40 -9.32
CA ALA A 414 -5.47 14.68 -10.60
C ALA A 414 -5.43 13.16 -10.39
N MET A 415 -4.77 12.70 -9.34
CA MET A 415 -4.68 11.28 -9.00
C MET A 415 -5.93 10.75 -8.30
N SER A 416 -6.76 11.63 -7.72
CA SER A 416 -7.89 11.26 -6.88
C SER A 416 -8.96 10.50 -7.65
N VAL A 417 -9.49 9.45 -7.04
CA VAL A 417 -10.62 8.68 -7.59
C VAL A 417 -11.92 9.49 -7.62
N ASP A 418 -12.03 10.52 -6.78
CA ASP A 418 -13.14 11.47 -6.73
C ASP A 418 -12.92 12.70 -7.63
N LEU A 419 -11.93 12.72 -8.52
CA LEU A 419 -11.72 13.83 -9.45
C LEU A 419 -12.97 14.04 -10.33
N ASN A 420 -13.56 15.23 -10.28
CA ASN A 420 -14.55 15.65 -11.26
C ASN A 420 -13.85 16.05 -12.56
N ARG A 421 -13.63 15.07 -13.45
CA ARG A 421 -12.98 15.26 -14.75
C ARG A 421 -13.66 16.34 -15.61
N SER A 422 -14.98 16.50 -15.51
CA SER A 422 -15.74 17.50 -16.28
C SER A 422 -15.47 18.95 -15.87
N ALA A 423 -14.84 19.16 -14.70
CA ALA A 423 -14.48 20.50 -14.23
C ALA A 423 -13.29 21.12 -14.99
N PHE A 424 -12.62 20.34 -15.86
CA PHE A 424 -11.44 20.76 -16.60
C PHE A 424 -11.55 20.37 -18.08
N PRO A 425 -11.03 21.19 -19.01
CA PRO A 425 -10.70 20.71 -20.34
C PRO A 425 -9.74 19.52 -20.26
N ILE A 426 -10.00 18.49 -21.06
CA ILE A 426 -9.20 17.25 -21.09
C ILE A 426 -8.44 17.19 -22.41
N VAL A 427 -7.15 16.88 -22.34
CA VAL A 427 -6.32 16.61 -23.51
C VAL A 427 -5.71 15.22 -23.38
N PRO A 428 -6.15 14.25 -24.21
CA PRO A 428 -5.46 12.98 -24.38
C PRO A 428 -4.06 13.20 -24.93
N VAL A 429 -3.06 12.53 -24.38
CA VAL A 429 -1.66 12.65 -24.80
C VAL A 429 -1.10 11.35 -25.34
N SER A 430 -0.19 11.46 -26.32
CA SER A 430 0.62 10.33 -26.78
C SER A 430 1.62 9.89 -25.70
N TYR A 431 2.24 8.73 -25.87
CA TYR A 431 3.31 8.27 -24.98
C TYR A 431 4.46 9.29 -24.89
N ASP A 432 4.93 9.81 -26.02
CA ASP A 432 6.05 10.77 -26.05
C ASP A 432 5.70 12.06 -25.28
N MET A 433 4.46 12.56 -25.44
CA MET A 433 3.98 13.71 -24.67
C MET A 433 3.80 13.40 -23.18
N ALA A 434 3.36 12.19 -22.82
CA ALA A 434 3.24 11.76 -21.43
C ALA A 434 4.62 11.65 -20.76
N VAL A 435 5.63 11.12 -21.44
CA VAL A 435 7.01 11.08 -20.92
C VAL A 435 7.59 12.50 -20.79
N ALA A 436 7.37 13.37 -21.77
CA ALA A 436 7.75 14.79 -21.67
C ALA A 436 7.06 15.48 -20.48
N TYR A 437 5.79 15.15 -20.21
CA TYR A 437 5.07 15.61 -19.03
C TYR A 437 5.77 15.16 -17.73
N LEU A 438 6.09 13.87 -17.60
CA LEU A 438 6.75 13.29 -16.43
C LEU A 438 8.20 13.80 -16.22
N ARG A 439 8.86 14.24 -17.30
CA ARG A 439 10.16 14.92 -17.25
C ARG A 439 10.06 16.40 -16.88
N LYS A 440 8.83 16.92 -16.77
CA LYS A 440 8.52 18.33 -16.51
C LYS A 440 8.97 19.27 -17.62
N GLU A 441 8.94 18.80 -18.85
CA GLU A 441 9.25 19.59 -20.05
C GLU A 441 8.12 20.57 -20.37
N VAL A 442 8.43 21.58 -21.20
CA VAL A 442 7.42 22.51 -21.72
C VAL A 442 6.61 21.80 -22.78
N LEU A 443 5.28 21.85 -22.66
CA LEU A 443 4.37 21.21 -23.59
C LEU A 443 3.69 22.25 -24.48
N VAL A 444 3.38 21.85 -25.71
CA VAL A 444 2.50 22.59 -26.63
C VAL A 444 1.24 21.74 -26.80
N LEU A 445 0.09 22.32 -26.47
CA LEU A 445 -1.21 21.65 -26.59
C LEU A 445 -1.86 21.98 -27.93
N PRO A 446 -2.88 21.21 -28.37
CA PRO A 446 -3.67 21.54 -29.55
C PRO A 446 -4.13 23.01 -29.55
N PRO A 447 -4.08 23.73 -30.70
CA PRO A 447 -4.33 25.18 -30.76
C PRO A 447 -5.69 25.64 -30.24
N ASP A 448 -6.68 24.76 -30.29
CA ASP A 448 -8.07 24.95 -29.83
C ASP A 448 -8.25 24.68 -28.32
N THR A 449 -7.20 24.22 -27.64
CA THR A 449 -7.26 23.97 -26.19
C THR A 449 -7.50 25.27 -25.42
N PRO A 450 -8.54 25.36 -24.56
CA PRO A 450 -8.79 26.54 -23.76
C PRO A 450 -7.60 26.95 -22.88
N LYS A 451 -7.42 28.25 -22.67
CA LYS A 451 -6.46 28.77 -21.68
C LYS A 451 -6.97 28.48 -20.27
N GLY A 452 -6.06 28.18 -19.34
CA GLY A 452 -6.40 27.81 -17.97
C GLY A 452 -5.77 26.48 -17.55
N TYR A 453 -6.32 25.85 -16.51
CA TYR A 453 -5.88 24.52 -16.08
C TYR A 453 -6.51 23.45 -16.97
N VAL A 454 -5.67 22.55 -17.49
CA VAL A 454 -6.04 21.46 -18.39
C VAL A 454 -5.60 20.16 -17.76
N LEU A 455 -6.48 19.16 -17.78
CA LEU A 455 -6.19 17.80 -17.32
C LEU A 455 -5.61 17.00 -18.49
N LEU A 456 -4.46 16.38 -18.29
CA LEU A 456 -3.86 15.45 -19.25
C LEU A 456 -4.27 14.02 -18.93
N THR A 457 -4.62 13.24 -19.96
CA THR A 457 -4.93 11.81 -19.83
C THR A 457 -4.03 10.97 -20.74
N PHE A 458 -3.58 9.81 -20.25
CA PHE A 458 -2.90 8.79 -21.06
C PHE A 458 -3.72 7.50 -20.96
N GLN A 459 -4.18 6.98 -22.10
CA GLN A 459 -5.12 5.84 -22.14
C GLN A 459 -6.31 6.04 -21.19
N GLU A 460 -7.00 7.17 -21.33
CA GLU A 460 -8.13 7.59 -20.48
C GLU A 460 -7.84 7.82 -18.98
N ILE A 461 -6.64 7.51 -18.49
CA ILE A 461 -6.26 7.70 -17.10
C ILE A 461 -5.63 9.09 -16.91
N PRO A 462 -6.13 9.90 -15.96
CA PRO A 462 -5.49 11.17 -15.58
C PRO A 462 -4.02 10.98 -15.18
N ILE A 463 -3.13 11.74 -15.83
CA ILE A 463 -1.70 11.77 -15.48
C ILE A 463 -1.29 13.05 -14.75
N GLY A 464 -2.11 14.11 -14.81
CA GLY A 464 -1.86 15.35 -14.08
C GLY A 464 -2.31 16.61 -14.81
N PHE A 465 -1.99 17.77 -14.24
CA PHE A 465 -2.41 19.07 -14.75
C PHE A 465 -1.29 19.83 -15.46
N VAL A 466 -1.71 20.73 -16.36
CA VAL A 466 -0.90 21.81 -16.92
C VAL A 466 -1.68 23.13 -16.87
N LYS A 467 -0.98 24.28 -16.88
CA LYS A 467 -1.60 25.61 -17.07
C LYS A 467 -1.32 26.08 -18.49
N ASN A 468 -2.32 25.95 -19.37
CA ASN A 468 -2.25 26.45 -20.75
C ASN A 468 -2.35 27.97 -20.80
N ILE A 469 -1.40 28.63 -21.46
CA ILE A 469 -1.39 30.09 -21.65
C ILE A 469 -1.51 30.49 -23.13
N GLY A 470 -1.77 29.54 -24.02
CA GLY A 470 -1.90 29.73 -25.47
C GLY A 470 -0.73 29.10 -26.22
N GLY A 471 0.39 29.82 -26.36
CA GLY A 471 1.55 29.32 -27.11
C GLY A 471 2.38 28.23 -26.41
N ARG A 472 2.09 27.95 -25.13
CA ARG A 472 2.71 26.89 -24.33
C ARG A 472 1.81 26.51 -23.16
N ALA A 473 2.07 25.35 -22.56
CA ALA A 473 1.49 24.92 -21.31
C ALA A 473 2.58 24.74 -20.24
N ASN A 474 2.37 25.38 -19.08
CA ASN A 474 3.25 25.23 -17.93
C ASN A 474 2.93 23.91 -17.23
N ASN A 475 3.95 23.05 -17.12
CA ASN A 475 3.82 21.73 -16.55
C ASN A 475 3.72 21.79 -15.01
N LEU A 476 2.62 21.24 -14.45
CA LEU A 476 2.36 21.23 -13.00
C LEU A 476 2.74 19.89 -12.33
N TYR A 477 3.45 18.99 -13.02
CA TYR A 477 3.96 17.77 -12.42
C TYR A 477 4.90 18.08 -11.23
N PRO A 478 4.84 17.33 -10.11
CA PRO A 478 5.69 17.58 -8.95
C PRO A 478 7.19 17.59 -9.31
N GLN A 479 7.94 18.55 -8.77
CA GLN A 479 9.36 18.73 -9.12
C GLN A 479 10.21 17.56 -8.63
N GLU A 480 9.87 17.09 -7.43
CA GLU A 480 10.49 16.02 -6.69
C GLU A 480 10.30 14.66 -7.38
N TRP A 481 9.23 14.48 -8.17
CA TRP A 481 8.89 13.21 -8.82
C TRP A 481 9.31 13.13 -10.29
N LYS A 482 9.91 14.20 -10.84
CA LYS A 482 10.27 14.24 -12.25
C LYS A 482 11.27 13.15 -12.62
N ILE A 483 11.11 12.58 -13.82
CA ILE A 483 12.12 11.70 -14.41
C ILE A 483 13.37 12.55 -14.69
N ARG A 484 14.51 12.17 -14.11
CA ARG A 484 15.78 12.92 -14.24
C ARG A 484 16.69 12.40 -15.35
N THR A 485 16.49 11.17 -15.80
CA THR A 485 17.34 10.56 -16.84
C THR A 485 16.94 11.03 -18.24
N SER A 486 17.95 11.31 -19.07
CA SER A 486 17.79 11.64 -20.49
C SER A 486 17.60 10.41 -21.38
N TYR A 487 17.96 9.22 -20.90
CA TYR A 487 17.79 7.96 -21.64
C TYR A 487 16.30 7.68 -21.88
N LEU A 488 15.92 7.39 -23.13
CA LEU A 488 14.60 6.86 -23.47
C LEU A 488 14.79 5.36 -23.73
N SER A 489 14.27 4.52 -22.85
CA SER A 489 14.11 3.11 -23.17
C SER A 489 13.00 2.97 -24.21
N THR A 490 13.16 2.06 -25.17
CA THR A 490 12.09 1.66 -26.11
C THR A 490 11.01 0.90 -25.33
N TYR A 491 10.12 1.62 -24.66
CA TYR A 491 8.90 1.06 -24.11
C TYR A 491 8.01 0.66 -25.29
N SER A 492 7.88 -0.64 -25.55
CA SER A 492 7.01 -1.16 -26.59
C SER A 492 5.62 -1.36 -26.00
N LEU A 493 4.65 -0.52 -26.35
CA LEU A 493 3.25 -0.75 -25.98
C LEU A 493 2.74 -2.02 -26.68
N LYS A 494 1.91 -2.82 -26.00
CA LYS A 494 1.10 -3.85 -26.66
C LYS A 494 0.29 -3.18 -27.78
N GLY A 495 0.62 -3.50 -29.03
CA GLY A 495 -0.02 -2.91 -30.22
C GLY A 495 0.90 -2.06 -31.11
N ASP A 496 2.10 -1.70 -30.65
CA ASP A 496 3.06 -0.90 -31.43
C ASP A 496 4.04 -1.81 -32.21
N LEU A 497 3.51 -2.72 -33.03
CA LEU A 497 4.29 -3.60 -33.92
C LEU A 497 5.01 -2.86 -35.08
N GLY A 498 5.08 -1.52 -35.04
CA GLY A 498 5.62 -0.68 -36.11
C GLY A 498 7.07 -0.23 -35.95
N ARG A 499 7.64 -0.22 -34.74
CA ARG A 499 9.03 0.25 -34.55
C ARG A 499 10.03 -0.89 -34.77
N LYS A 500 10.18 -1.31 -36.03
CA LYS A 500 11.46 -1.89 -36.47
C LYS A 500 12.51 -0.78 -36.37
N SER A 501 13.57 -1.07 -35.64
CA SER A 501 14.83 -0.33 -35.64
C SER A 501 15.23 0.05 -37.06
N ILE A 502 15.35 1.35 -37.31
CA ILE A 502 16.24 1.84 -38.37
C ILE A 502 17.57 2.09 -37.66
N GLU A 503 18.60 1.47 -38.22
CA GLU A 503 19.99 1.27 -37.76
C GLU A 503 20.63 2.36 -36.89
#